data_AF-A0A068EXJ5-F1
#
_entry.id   AF-A0A068EXJ5-F1
#
_cell.length_a   1.000
_cell.length_b   1.000
_cell.length_c   1.000
_cell.angle_alpha   90.00
_cell.angle_beta   90.00
_cell.angle_gamma   90.00
#
_symmetry.space_group_name_H-M   'P 1'
#
loop_
_entity.id
_entity.type
_entity.pdbx_description
1 polymer ?
#
loop_
_entity_poly.entity_id
_entity_poly.type
_entity_poly.pdbx_seq_one_letter_code
_entity_poly.pdbx_strand_id
1 'polypeptide(L)'
;MGQSYGTAIGCVGGAALGGGLTYLATGDAKKAVAGGILGGIAGCALGNVWQSREKALAQIAADEKIAIHTETLKTDQSSGNDAVGIVAQVEDSAMFPTGSAALTPDGLRQVKKIAAAMKTGDGNDTGLLLVVGHTDATGSASLNQRLSEQRARNVGRVLEQSGISADRLYFQGAGSSRPIADNETDTGRAANRRVELVGLANEALLKQRLQQEGNNPRYLEHGTASTATAVAKRPSANTKTAPRREDPAVSAPSISSPPRPAKAIESKNYVDFGGDVVNASLPSLAANLKPQHRGFSLIGEAHASVVAKSCIADTVRVSGEARNLASGQSLEVHETREYLPGMNGRAWAGLVNGHLVTLSPVRVLRENVSVTEDPKVYITRNYMNNNRKADVPLKAVANAWEGEDNILYRVYIQDGQQQNLSCIDLLVDKDKPKSQQGQLFYFGDGDNKDYMAAYTPARS
;
A
#
# COMPACT_ATOMS: atom_id res chain seq x y z
N MET A 1 35.30 -45.86 -20.99
CA MET A 1 34.58 -44.90 -21.85
C MET A 1 34.19 -43.72 -20.98
N GLY A 2 35.03 -42.67 -20.99
CA GLY A 2 34.79 -41.45 -20.26
C GLY A 2 33.96 -40.46 -21.09
N GLN A 3 33.02 -39.78 -20.47
CA GLN A 3 32.46 -38.55 -21.01
C GLN A 3 32.95 -37.38 -20.16
N SER A 4 33.65 -36.47 -20.82
CA SER A 4 34.17 -35.24 -20.24
C SER A 4 33.04 -34.25 -19.97
N TYR A 5 32.91 -33.81 -18.73
CA TYR A 5 32.15 -32.61 -18.38
C TYR A 5 32.93 -31.40 -18.91
N GLY A 6 32.62 -30.97 -20.13
CA GLY A 6 33.13 -29.73 -20.70
C GLY A 6 32.41 -28.54 -20.08
N THR A 7 33.03 -27.93 -19.07
CA THR A 7 32.70 -26.58 -18.60
C THR A 7 33.14 -25.60 -19.69
N ALA A 8 32.25 -25.30 -20.63
CA ALA A 8 32.50 -24.33 -21.69
C ALA A 8 31.80 -23.00 -21.35
N ILE A 9 32.60 -22.13 -20.71
CA ILE A 9 32.72 -20.68 -20.92
C ILE A 9 31.56 -20.05 -21.73
N GLY A 10 30.71 -19.31 -21.01
CA GLY A 10 29.76 -18.35 -21.55
C GLY A 10 29.76 -17.05 -20.74
N CYS A 11 30.95 -16.60 -20.30
CA CYS A 11 31.12 -15.33 -19.60
C CYS A 11 31.62 -14.26 -20.57
N VAL A 12 30.70 -13.62 -21.31
CA VAL A 12 30.98 -12.37 -22.00
C VAL A 12 29.78 -11.44 -21.81
N GLY A 13 29.95 -10.38 -20.99
CA GLY A 13 29.08 -9.20 -21.11
C GLY A 13 28.23 -8.79 -19.91
N GLY A 14 28.70 -8.90 -18.66
CA GLY A 14 28.00 -8.36 -17.48
C GLY A 14 28.19 -6.85 -17.21
N ALA A 15 29.03 -6.16 -17.99
CA ALA A 15 29.38 -4.73 -17.77
C ALA A 15 28.99 -3.80 -18.93
N ALA A 16 28.34 -4.29 -19.98
CA ALA A 16 28.21 -3.54 -21.24
C ALA A 16 26.88 -2.80 -21.47
N LEU A 17 25.81 -3.07 -20.71
CA LEU A 17 24.49 -2.55 -21.06
C LEU A 17 23.89 -1.75 -19.90
N GLY A 18 24.39 -0.52 -19.77
CA GLY A 18 23.65 0.66 -19.29
C GLY A 18 24.57 1.82 -18.90
N GLY A 19 25.80 1.56 -18.45
CA GLY A 19 26.87 2.57 -18.40
C GLY A 19 27.66 2.70 -19.71
N GLY A 20 27.77 1.61 -20.47
CA GLY A 20 28.62 1.52 -21.66
C GLY A 20 28.15 2.38 -22.84
N LEU A 21 26.84 2.43 -23.10
CA LEU A 21 26.30 3.19 -24.25
C LEU A 21 26.41 4.71 -24.06
N THR A 22 26.20 5.20 -22.83
CA THR A 22 26.30 6.64 -22.51
C THR A 22 27.74 7.13 -22.49
N TYR A 23 28.69 6.31 -22.01
CA TYR A 23 30.13 6.62 -22.08
C TYR A 23 30.66 6.60 -23.51
N LEU A 24 30.26 5.61 -24.33
CA LEU A 24 30.63 5.53 -25.75
C LEU A 24 30.07 6.68 -26.59
N ALA A 25 28.93 7.26 -26.22
CA ALA A 25 28.32 8.38 -26.93
C ALA A 25 28.83 9.77 -26.49
N THR A 26 29.34 9.93 -25.26
CA THR A 26 29.62 11.27 -24.69
C THR A 26 31.04 11.48 -24.16
N GLY A 27 31.83 10.42 -23.96
CA GLY A 27 33.23 10.51 -23.50
C GLY A 27 33.43 11.04 -22.07
N ASP A 28 32.34 11.26 -21.32
CA ASP A 28 32.36 11.98 -20.03
C ASP A 28 31.84 11.08 -18.91
N ALA A 29 32.76 10.55 -18.10
CA ALA A 29 32.45 9.59 -17.03
C ALA A 29 31.50 10.14 -15.95
N LYS A 30 31.36 11.47 -15.83
CA LYS A 30 30.44 12.11 -14.87
C LYS A 30 28.98 12.14 -15.37
N LYS A 31 28.75 12.02 -16.68
CA LYS A 31 27.40 12.03 -17.29
C LYS A 31 26.78 10.65 -17.44
N ALA A 32 27.58 9.57 -17.34
CA ALA A 32 27.10 8.19 -17.33
C ALA A 32 26.22 7.84 -16.10
N VAL A 33 26.24 8.67 -15.07
CA VAL A 33 25.45 8.49 -13.83
C VAL A 33 24.09 9.19 -13.91
N ALA A 34 23.89 10.15 -14.82
CA ALA A 34 22.70 11.01 -14.85
C ALA A 34 21.58 10.54 -15.81
N GLY A 35 21.75 9.40 -16.48
CA GLY A 35 20.74 8.89 -17.41
C GLY A 35 20.95 7.42 -17.75
N GLY A 36 20.29 6.53 -17.02
CA GLY A 36 20.26 5.09 -17.29
C GLY A 36 20.18 4.23 -16.02
N ILE A 37 18.98 4.03 -15.48
CA ILE A 37 18.76 3.21 -14.26
C ILE A 37 18.90 1.69 -14.51
N LEU A 38 19.10 1.22 -15.74
CA LEU A 38 19.05 -0.22 -16.06
C LEU A 38 20.37 -0.76 -16.62
N GLY A 39 21.44 -0.61 -15.83
CA GLY A 39 22.81 -0.82 -16.29
C GLY A 39 23.60 -1.99 -15.72
N GLY A 40 23.07 -3.21 -15.74
CA GLY A 40 23.85 -4.41 -15.40
C GLY A 40 23.13 -5.39 -14.48
N ILE A 41 21.93 -5.85 -14.84
CA ILE A 41 21.31 -6.98 -14.14
C ILE A 41 22.01 -8.25 -14.64
N ALA A 42 22.96 -8.75 -13.86
CA ALA A 42 23.64 -10.03 -14.10
C ALA A 42 22.63 -11.19 -14.09
N GLY A 43 22.09 -11.55 -15.25
CA GLY A 43 21.26 -12.73 -15.46
C GLY A 43 21.88 -13.62 -16.52
N CYS A 44 22.87 -14.44 -16.16
CA CYS A 44 23.38 -15.49 -17.05
C CYS A 44 23.59 -16.85 -16.36
N ALA A 45 23.13 -17.05 -15.11
CA ALA A 45 23.36 -18.32 -14.39
C ALA A 45 22.26 -18.80 -13.42
N LEU A 46 21.14 -18.07 -13.24
CA LEU A 46 20.22 -18.31 -12.11
C LEU A 46 18.85 -18.91 -12.47
N GLY A 47 18.52 -19.12 -13.75
CA GLY A 47 17.22 -19.67 -14.15
C GLY A 47 16.89 -21.01 -13.47
N ASN A 48 17.89 -21.91 -13.37
CA ASN A 48 17.75 -23.21 -12.71
C ASN A 48 17.50 -23.09 -11.20
N VAL A 49 18.01 -22.04 -10.55
CA VAL A 49 17.87 -21.85 -9.10
C VAL A 49 16.42 -21.50 -8.76
N TRP A 50 15.82 -20.54 -9.44
CA TRP A 50 14.44 -20.11 -9.17
C TRP A 50 13.42 -21.19 -9.49
N GLN A 51 13.61 -21.93 -10.59
CA GLN A 51 12.74 -23.05 -10.92
C GLN A 51 12.82 -24.19 -9.88
N SER A 52 14.00 -24.44 -9.33
CA SER A 52 14.19 -25.44 -8.26
C SER A 52 13.49 -25.01 -6.97
N ARG A 53 13.59 -23.71 -6.63
CA ARG A 53 12.89 -23.11 -5.48
C ARG A 53 11.37 -23.19 -5.62
N GLU A 54 10.84 -22.86 -6.79
CA GLU A 54 9.41 -22.96 -7.08
C GLU A 54 8.89 -24.38 -6.87
N LYS A 55 9.60 -25.39 -7.42
CA LYS A 55 9.24 -26.81 -7.23
C LYS A 55 9.29 -27.23 -5.76
N ALA A 56 10.33 -26.82 -5.02
CA ALA A 56 10.46 -27.13 -3.60
C ALA A 56 9.33 -26.49 -2.77
N LEU A 57 8.97 -25.24 -3.07
CA LEU A 57 7.86 -24.55 -2.42
C LEU A 57 6.51 -25.20 -2.74
N ALA A 58 6.28 -25.63 -3.99
CA ALA A 58 5.09 -26.35 -4.38
C ALA A 58 4.96 -27.71 -3.66
N GLN A 59 6.08 -28.42 -3.46
CA GLN A 59 6.11 -29.65 -2.67
C GLN A 59 5.77 -29.37 -1.19
N ILE A 60 6.35 -28.34 -0.59
CA ILE A 60 6.05 -27.95 0.80
C ILE A 60 4.57 -27.57 0.95
N ALA A 61 4.01 -26.84 -0.01
CA ALA A 61 2.60 -26.47 -0.01
C ALA A 61 1.69 -27.71 0.01
N ALA A 62 2.01 -28.73 -0.79
CA ALA A 62 1.29 -29.99 -0.82
C ALA A 62 1.44 -30.80 0.49
N ASP A 63 2.67 -30.93 1.00
CA ASP A 63 2.98 -31.74 2.18
C ASP A 63 2.37 -31.18 3.47
N GLU A 64 2.46 -29.85 3.64
CA GLU A 64 1.98 -29.16 4.83
C GLU A 64 0.54 -28.64 4.68
N LYS A 65 -0.07 -28.82 3.50
CA LYS A 65 -1.41 -28.31 3.15
C LYS A 65 -1.53 -26.80 3.41
N ILE A 66 -0.52 -26.05 2.96
CA ILE A 66 -0.45 -24.60 3.11
C ILE A 66 -0.81 -23.97 1.77
N ALA A 67 -1.60 -22.90 1.80
CA ALA A 67 -1.79 -22.03 0.64
C ALA A 67 -0.49 -21.24 0.40
N ILE A 68 0.30 -21.68 -0.58
CA ILE A 68 1.47 -20.95 -1.08
C ILE A 68 1.25 -20.65 -2.56
N HIS A 69 1.19 -19.37 -2.90
CA HIS A 69 1.17 -18.91 -4.28
C HIS A 69 2.57 -18.45 -4.68
N THR A 70 3.16 -19.12 -5.66
CA THR A 70 4.49 -18.77 -6.17
C THR A 70 4.39 -18.07 -7.51
N GLU A 71 5.21 -17.04 -7.68
CA GLU A 71 5.35 -16.32 -8.94
C GLU A 71 6.84 -16.09 -9.23
N THR A 72 7.27 -16.47 -10.43
CA THR A 72 8.64 -16.22 -10.89
C THR A 72 8.76 -14.83 -11.50
N LEU A 73 9.76 -14.07 -11.06
CA LEU A 73 10.04 -12.71 -11.54
C LEU A 73 10.96 -12.74 -12.75
N LYS A 74 10.65 -11.94 -13.77
CA LYS A 74 11.37 -11.89 -15.06
C LYS A 74 11.72 -10.45 -15.41
N THR A 75 12.65 -10.28 -16.36
CA THR A 75 13.00 -8.97 -16.94
C THR A 75 13.01 -9.05 -18.46
N ASP A 76 12.51 -8.03 -19.14
CA ASP A 76 12.41 -7.98 -20.61
C ASP A 76 13.78 -7.85 -21.32
N GLN A 77 14.87 -7.58 -20.58
CA GLN A 77 16.24 -7.44 -21.09
C GLN A 77 17.00 -8.77 -21.15
N SER A 78 16.42 -9.83 -20.61
CA SER A 78 16.95 -11.16 -20.85
C SER A 78 16.50 -11.60 -22.24
N SER A 79 17.44 -11.80 -23.15
CA SER A 79 17.21 -12.42 -24.47
C SER A 79 16.81 -13.91 -24.37
N GLY A 80 16.18 -14.31 -23.27
CA GLY A 80 15.79 -15.67 -22.87
C GLY A 80 14.89 -15.65 -21.63
N ASN A 81 14.21 -16.76 -21.36
CA ASN A 81 13.27 -16.97 -20.24
C ASN A 81 13.94 -16.99 -18.84
N ASP A 82 14.88 -16.08 -18.55
CA ASP A 82 15.70 -16.17 -17.35
C ASP A 82 15.01 -15.47 -16.18
N ALA A 83 14.63 -16.28 -15.20
CA ALA A 83 14.11 -15.83 -13.92
C ALA A 83 15.17 -15.03 -13.14
N VAL A 84 14.79 -13.88 -12.61
CA VAL A 84 15.64 -13.01 -11.77
C VAL A 84 15.25 -13.05 -10.29
N GLY A 85 14.13 -13.72 -9.98
CA GLY A 85 13.62 -13.83 -8.63
C GLY A 85 12.37 -14.72 -8.54
N ILE A 86 11.85 -14.85 -7.33
CA ILE A 86 10.60 -15.54 -7.02
C ILE A 86 9.89 -14.81 -5.88
N VAL A 87 8.57 -14.78 -5.92
CA VAL A 87 7.70 -14.38 -4.81
C VAL A 87 6.97 -15.63 -4.33
N ALA A 88 7.02 -15.90 -3.04
CA ALA A 88 6.19 -16.89 -2.39
C ALA A 88 5.24 -16.19 -1.42
N GLN A 89 3.96 -16.17 -1.73
CA GLN A 89 2.91 -15.62 -0.86
C GLN A 89 2.37 -16.75 0.00
N VAL A 90 2.48 -16.60 1.32
CA VAL A 90 2.07 -17.60 2.30
C VAL A 90 0.97 -17.01 3.17
N GLU A 91 -0.17 -17.68 3.24
CA GLU A 91 -1.25 -17.25 4.13
C GLU A 91 -0.83 -17.27 5.61
N ASP A 92 -1.17 -16.21 6.34
CA ASP A 92 -0.77 -15.98 7.74
C ASP A 92 -1.56 -16.85 8.74
N SER A 93 -2.76 -17.30 8.37
CA SER A 93 -3.77 -17.86 9.29
C SER A 93 -3.30 -19.04 10.15
N ALA A 94 -2.37 -19.86 9.65
CA ALA A 94 -1.72 -20.94 10.40
C ALA A 94 -0.41 -20.52 11.09
N MET A 95 0.20 -19.43 10.63
CA MET A 95 1.51 -18.95 11.07
C MET A 95 1.43 -18.12 12.36
N PHE A 96 0.40 -17.29 12.51
CA PHE A 96 0.26 -16.39 13.65
C PHE A 96 -1.15 -16.42 14.26
N PRO A 97 -1.27 -16.35 15.60
CA PRO A 97 -2.55 -16.04 16.23
C PRO A 97 -3.05 -14.64 15.85
N THR A 98 -4.37 -14.44 15.96
CA THR A 98 -5.01 -13.12 15.74
C THR A 98 -4.35 -12.04 16.59
N GLY A 99 -3.97 -10.92 15.95
CA GLY A 99 -3.36 -9.77 16.62
C GLY A 99 -1.95 -10.01 17.18
N SER A 100 -1.33 -11.16 16.89
CA SER A 100 -0.01 -11.52 17.39
C SER A 100 1.03 -11.53 16.28
N ALA A 101 2.27 -11.19 16.64
CA ALA A 101 3.46 -11.39 15.80
C ALA A 101 4.27 -12.64 16.20
N ALA A 102 3.89 -13.35 17.25
CA ALA A 102 4.57 -14.58 17.66
C ALA A 102 4.13 -15.75 16.75
N LEU A 103 5.11 -16.45 16.18
CA LEU A 103 4.85 -17.64 15.37
C LEU A 103 4.26 -18.76 16.24
N THR A 104 3.26 -19.45 15.71
CA THR A 104 2.78 -20.72 16.27
C THR A 104 3.84 -21.82 16.10
N PRO A 105 3.74 -22.95 16.82
CA PRO A 105 4.59 -24.11 16.56
C PRO A 105 4.52 -24.60 15.10
N ASP A 106 3.34 -24.50 14.48
CA ASP A 106 3.11 -24.86 13.08
C ASP A 106 3.77 -23.83 12.16
N GLY A 107 3.53 -22.53 12.38
CA GLY A 107 4.20 -21.44 11.66
C GLY A 107 5.72 -21.55 11.71
N LEU A 108 6.29 -21.90 12.87
CA LEU A 108 7.72 -22.14 13.01
C LEU A 108 8.20 -23.30 12.12
N ARG A 109 7.47 -24.43 12.07
CA ARG A 109 7.80 -25.53 11.16
C ARG A 109 7.70 -25.11 9.69
N GLN A 110 6.63 -24.43 9.33
CA GLN A 110 6.37 -23.97 7.96
C GLN A 110 7.48 -23.04 7.47
N VAL A 111 7.86 -22.03 8.26
CA VAL A 111 8.95 -21.12 7.93
C VAL A 111 10.28 -21.87 7.81
N LYS A 112 10.57 -22.85 8.66
CA LYS A 112 11.80 -23.67 8.55
C LYS A 112 11.85 -24.48 7.25
N LYS A 113 10.72 -25.05 6.81
CA LYS A 113 10.63 -25.76 5.53
C LYS A 113 10.82 -24.81 4.35
N ILE A 114 10.15 -23.66 4.38
CA ILE A 114 10.34 -22.61 3.36
C ILE A 114 11.79 -22.13 3.34
N ALA A 115 12.42 -21.97 4.51
CA ALA A 115 13.84 -21.61 4.60
C ALA A 115 14.72 -22.62 3.89
N ALA A 116 14.45 -23.93 4.04
CA ALA A 116 15.18 -24.98 3.35
C ALA A 116 15.02 -24.90 1.82
N ALA A 117 13.81 -24.60 1.33
CA ALA A 117 13.57 -24.38 -0.10
C ALA A 117 14.26 -23.12 -0.63
N MET A 118 14.36 -22.07 0.18
CA MET A 118 14.99 -20.80 -0.19
C MET A 118 16.50 -20.77 0.07
N LYS A 119 17.04 -21.80 0.72
CA LYS A 119 18.47 -21.93 1.03
C LYS A 119 19.26 -22.23 -0.24
N THR A 120 20.44 -21.65 -0.33
CA THR A 120 21.33 -21.73 -1.48
C THR A 120 21.85 -23.15 -1.73
N GLY A 121 21.83 -23.58 -2.99
CA GLY A 121 22.34 -24.89 -3.42
C GLY A 121 23.87 -25.01 -3.35
N ASP A 122 24.63 -24.05 -3.89
CA ASP A 122 26.09 -24.20 -4.01
C ASP A 122 26.78 -22.82 -4.00
N GLY A 123 27.47 -22.46 -2.91
CA GLY A 123 28.60 -21.50 -2.76
C GLY A 123 28.60 -20.08 -3.38
N ASN A 124 27.96 -19.84 -4.54
CA ASN A 124 28.04 -18.65 -5.38
C ASN A 124 26.70 -17.90 -5.51
N ASP A 125 25.68 -18.29 -4.75
CA ASP A 125 24.37 -17.64 -4.76
C ASP A 125 24.38 -16.38 -3.88
N THR A 126 24.45 -15.22 -4.53
CA THR A 126 24.43 -13.87 -3.94
C THR A 126 23.01 -13.31 -3.71
N GLY A 127 21.96 -14.13 -3.90
CA GLY A 127 20.58 -13.65 -3.86
C GLY A 127 20.17 -13.07 -2.51
N LEU A 128 19.33 -12.04 -2.54
CA LEU A 128 18.72 -11.44 -1.36
C LEU A 128 17.32 -12.02 -1.14
N LEU A 129 16.86 -11.96 0.10
CA LEU A 129 15.52 -12.38 0.48
C LEU A 129 14.84 -11.27 1.29
N LEU A 130 13.78 -10.71 0.74
CA LEU A 130 12.90 -9.77 1.42
C LEU A 130 11.68 -10.51 1.98
N VAL A 131 11.40 -10.31 3.26
CA VAL A 131 10.17 -10.76 3.91
C VAL A 131 9.22 -9.57 4.04
N VAL A 132 8.05 -9.63 3.42
CA VAL A 132 7.02 -8.59 3.54
C VAL A 132 5.84 -9.11 4.33
N GLY A 133 5.51 -8.46 5.43
CA GLY A 133 4.29 -8.75 6.19
C GLY A 133 3.12 -7.93 5.68
N HIS A 134 1.95 -8.54 5.62
CA HIS A 134 0.69 -7.87 5.26
C HIS A 134 -0.38 -8.14 6.31
N THR A 135 -1.33 -7.21 6.44
CA THR A 135 -2.54 -7.40 7.24
C THR A 135 -3.76 -7.18 6.36
N ASP A 136 -4.93 -7.61 6.85
CA ASP A 136 -6.18 -7.04 6.35
C ASP A 136 -6.35 -5.58 6.84
N ALA A 137 -7.40 -4.93 6.37
CA ALA A 137 -7.68 -3.54 6.68
C ALA A 137 -8.42 -3.30 8.02
N THR A 138 -8.54 -4.31 8.88
CA THR A 138 -9.17 -4.15 10.20
C THR A 138 -8.24 -3.36 11.12
N GLY A 139 -8.74 -2.34 11.80
CA GLY A 139 -7.95 -1.51 12.72
C GLY A 139 -7.24 -0.33 12.03
N SER A 140 -6.39 0.38 12.78
CA SER A 140 -5.72 1.57 12.23
C SER A 140 -4.52 1.20 11.36
N ALA A 141 -4.26 2.00 10.32
CA ALA A 141 -3.12 1.78 9.43
C ALA A 141 -1.78 1.70 10.18
N SER A 142 -1.59 2.52 11.23
CA SER A 142 -0.39 2.48 12.08
C SER A 142 -0.25 1.20 12.91
N LEU A 143 -1.35 0.62 13.38
CA LEU A 143 -1.33 -0.66 14.09
C LEU A 143 -0.94 -1.78 13.12
N ASN A 144 -1.57 -1.77 11.95
CA ASN A 144 -1.35 -2.77 10.89
C ASN A 144 0.08 -2.73 10.34
N GLN A 145 0.64 -1.55 10.13
CA GLN A 145 2.04 -1.40 9.74
C GLN A 145 2.98 -2.01 10.80
N ARG A 146 2.79 -1.70 12.09
CA ARG A 146 3.64 -2.23 13.15
C ARG A 146 3.53 -3.75 13.30
N LEU A 147 2.30 -4.28 13.25
CA LEU A 147 2.05 -5.72 13.36
C LEU A 147 2.70 -6.48 12.21
N SER A 148 2.47 -6.03 10.98
CA SER A 148 3.07 -6.65 9.80
C SER A 148 4.60 -6.61 9.81
N GLU A 149 5.22 -5.50 10.24
CA GLU A 149 6.68 -5.39 10.37
C GLU A 149 7.23 -6.39 11.40
N GLN A 150 6.57 -6.52 12.56
CA GLN A 150 6.98 -7.49 13.58
C GLN A 150 6.87 -8.94 13.08
N ARG A 151 5.80 -9.27 12.35
CA ARG A 151 5.62 -10.58 11.72
C ARG A 151 6.72 -10.88 10.71
N ALA A 152 7.00 -9.93 9.81
CA ALA A 152 8.06 -10.05 8.82
C ALA A 152 9.43 -10.24 9.48
N ARG A 153 9.73 -9.48 10.53
CA ARG A 153 10.98 -9.60 11.30
C ARG A 153 11.11 -10.96 11.99
N ASN A 154 10.03 -11.48 12.58
CA ASN A 154 10.05 -12.78 13.26
C ASN A 154 10.24 -13.94 12.27
N VAL A 155 9.61 -13.87 11.09
CA VAL A 155 9.89 -14.81 9.99
C VAL A 155 11.36 -14.70 9.57
N GLY A 156 11.87 -13.48 9.37
CA GLY A 156 13.29 -13.22 9.08
C GLY A 156 14.25 -13.90 10.07
N ARG A 157 13.98 -13.78 11.38
CA ARG A 157 14.79 -14.45 12.42
C ARG A 157 14.77 -15.98 12.32
N VAL A 158 13.65 -16.58 11.94
CA VAL A 158 13.59 -18.04 11.75
C VAL A 158 14.36 -18.45 10.50
N LEU A 159 14.29 -17.65 9.42
CA LEU A 159 15.10 -17.87 8.21
C LEU A 159 16.61 -17.80 8.53
N GLU A 160 17.01 -16.82 9.35
CA GLU A 160 18.38 -16.69 9.87
C GLU A 160 18.82 -17.94 10.64
N GLN A 161 18.02 -18.36 11.63
CA GLN A 161 18.27 -19.57 12.42
C GLN A 161 18.30 -20.86 11.57
N SER A 162 17.68 -20.85 10.40
CA SER A 162 17.68 -21.96 9.44
C SER A 162 18.90 -21.92 8.49
N GLY A 163 19.78 -20.94 8.67
CA GLY A 163 21.08 -20.83 8.02
C GLY A 163 21.12 -19.95 6.78
N ILE A 164 20.17 -19.02 6.62
CA ILE A 164 20.29 -17.93 5.64
C ILE A 164 21.01 -16.76 6.33
N SER A 165 22.07 -16.22 5.75
CA SER A 165 22.80 -15.10 6.37
C SER A 165 21.89 -13.89 6.59
N ALA A 166 21.94 -13.29 7.79
CA ALA A 166 21.17 -12.11 8.15
C ALA A 166 21.50 -10.89 7.26
N ASP A 167 22.72 -10.80 6.72
CA ASP A 167 23.10 -9.73 5.79
C ASP A 167 22.35 -9.81 4.45
N ARG A 168 21.81 -10.99 4.11
CA ARG A 168 21.02 -11.22 2.89
C ARG A 168 19.53 -11.12 3.13
N LEU A 169 19.11 -10.98 4.38
CA LEU A 169 17.71 -10.92 4.79
C LEU A 169 17.27 -9.48 4.98
N TYR A 170 16.16 -9.14 4.36
CA TYR A 170 15.46 -7.87 4.54
C TYR A 170 14.06 -8.13 5.04
N PHE A 171 13.48 -7.20 5.77
CA PHE A 171 12.08 -7.26 6.21
C PHE A 171 11.38 -5.93 6.00
N GLN A 172 10.08 -5.96 5.68
CA GLN A 172 9.21 -4.80 5.51
C GLN A 172 7.81 -5.11 6.07
N GLY A 173 7.20 -4.14 6.78
CA GLY A 173 5.77 -4.20 7.11
C GLY A 173 4.97 -3.35 6.13
N ALA A 174 4.16 -3.98 5.28
CA ALA A 174 3.29 -3.27 4.34
C ALA A 174 1.91 -2.92 4.94
N GLY A 175 1.60 -3.40 6.14
CA GLY A 175 0.28 -3.25 6.76
C GLY A 175 -0.83 -3.68 5.81
N SER A 176 -1.90 -2.88 5.74
CA SER A 176 -3.03 -3.06 4.82
C SER A 176 -2.85 -2.31 3.49
N SER A 177 -1.69 -1.71 3.22
CA SER A 177 -1.49 -0.83 2.05
C SER A 177 -1.49 -1.55 0.70
N ARG A 178 -1.25 -2.87 0.72
CA ARG A 178 -1.08 -3.73 -0.46
C ARG A 178 -2.10 -4.89 -0.49
N PRO A 179 -3.41 -4.61 -0.53
CA PRO A 179 -4.46 -5.62 -0.60
C PRO A 179 -4.41 -6.35 -1.95
N ILE A 180 -4.73 -7.63 -1.93
CA ILE A 180 -4.84 -8.52 -3.11
C ILE A 180 -6.25 -9.10 -3.26
N ALA A 181 -7.13 -8.78 -2.32
CA ALA A 181 -8.52 -9.16 -2.32
C ALA A 181 -9.35 -8.14 -1.53
N ASP A 182 -10.67 -8.22 -1.66
CA ASP A 182 -11.59 -7.30 -1.00
C ASP A 182 -11.60 -7.45 0.54
N ASN A 183 -11.43 -6.34 1.25
CA ASN A 183 -11.47 -6.32 2.73
C ASN A 183 -12.89 -6.40 3.30
N GLU A 184 -13.92 -6.30 2.46
CA GLU A 184 -15.32 -6.41 2.87
C GLU A 184 -15.71 -7.87 3.21
N THR A 185 -15.01 -8.86 2.63
CA THR A 185 -15.32 -10.29 2.81
C THR A 185 -14.34 -11.00 3.75
N ASP A 186 -14.81 -12.00 4.50
CA ASP A 186 -13.95 -12.80 5.39
C ASP A 186 -12.83 -13.51 4.62
N THR A 187 -13.15 -14.03 3.44
CA THR A 187 -12.21 -14.70 2.53
C THR A 187 -11.17 -13.74 1.98
N GLY A 188 -11.58 -12.55 1.54
CA GLY A 188 -10.64 -11.54 1.04
C GLY A 188 -9.75 -10.97 2.15
N ARG A 189 -10.28 -10.77 3.37
CA ARG A 189 -9.44 -10.45 4.53
C ARG A 189 -8.44 -11.58 4.85
N ALA A 190 -8.82 -12.85 4.72
CA ALA A 190 -7.90 -13.96 4.88
C ALA A 190 -6.76 -13.94 3.87
N ALA A 191 -7.05 -13.70 2.58
CA ALA A 191 -6.03 -13.56 1.55
C ALA A 191 -5.09 -12.35 1.79
N ASN A 192 -5.61 -11.24 2.31
CA ASN A 192 -4.80 -10.06 2.63
C ASN A 192 -3.85 -10.28 3.82
N ARG A 193 -4.19 -11.16 4.76
CA ARG A 193 -3.31 -11.59 5.85
C ARG A 193 -2.31 -12.63 5.32
N ARG A 194 -1.16 -12.15 4.84
CA ARG A 194 -0.12 -12.99 4.25
C ARG A 194 1.28 -12.51 4.59
N VAL A 195 2.25 -13.39 4.42
CA VAL A 195 3.68 -13.06 4.36
C VAL A 195 4.20 -13.37 2.97
N GLU A 196 4.86 -12.41 2.34
CA GLU A 196 5.56 -12.60 1.08
C GLU A 196 7.05 -12.84 1.34
N LEU A 197 7.60 -13.92 0.77
CA LEU A 197 9.04 -14.14 0.68
C LEU A 197 9.48 -13.86 -0.75
N VAL A 198 10.20 -12.77 -0.93
CA VAL A 198 10.66 -12.29 -2.22
C VAL A 198 12.16 -12.55 -2.35
N GLY A 199 12.52 -13.60 -3.08
CA GLY A 199 13.90 -13.89 -3.43
C GLY A 199 14.30 -13.15 -4.70
N LEU A 200 15.42 -12.44 -4.68
CA LEU A 200 15.94 -11.66 -5.80
C LEU A 200 17.43 -11.91 -5.99
N ALA A 201 17.94 -11.81 -7.22
CA ALA A 201 19.34 -12.11 -7.49
C ALA A 201 20.34 -11.12 -6.86
N ASN A 202 19.94 -9.86 -6.58
CA ASN A 202 20.83 -8.82 -6.05
C ASN A 202 20.05 -7.63 -5.44
N GLU A 203 20.79 -6.69 -4.85
CA GLU A 203 20.25 -5.47 -4.21
C GLU A 203 19.57 -4.51 -5.19
N ALA A 204 20.08 -4.38 -6.42
CA ALA A 204 19.48 -3.50 -7.43
C ALA A 204 18.05 -3.93 -7.76
N LEU A 205 17.82 -5.23 -7.95
CA LEU A 205 16.48 -5.79 -8.14
C LEU A 205 15.59 -5.60 -6.91
N LEU A 206 16.14 -5.66 -5.70
CA LEU A 206 15.41 -5.38 -4.46
C LEU A 206 14.95 -3.93 -4.38
N LYS A 207 15.84 -2.97 -4.64
CA LYS A 207 15.50 -1.54 -4.70
C LYS A 207 14.43 -1.28 -5.76
N GLN A 208 14.61 -1.86 -6.95
CA GLN A 208 13.65 -1.74 -8.03
C GLN A 208 12.26 -2.28 -7.64
N ARG A 209 12.18 -3.46 -7.01
CA ARG A 209 10.90 -4.01 -6.54
C ARG A 209 10.25 -3.10 -5.50
N LEU A 210 11.01 -2.59 -4.52
CA LEU A 210 10.49 -1.70 -3.49
C LEU A 210 9.93 -0.40 -4.08
N GLN A 211 10.62 0.18 -5.07
CA GLN A 211 10.16 1.35 -5.81
C GLN A 211 8.85 1.06 -6.57
N GLN A 212 8.77 -0.10 -7.26
CA GLN A 212 7.58 -0.48 -8.02
C GLN A 212 6.37 -0.80 -7.13
N GLU A 213 6.57 -1.25 -5.89
CA GLU A 213 5.50 -1.65 -4.97
C GLU A 213 4.97 -0.54 -4.06
N GLY A 214 5.74 0.54 -3.85
CA GLY A 214 5.36 1.61 -2.92
C GLY A 214 4.05 2.29 -3.28
N ASN A 215 3.91 2.69 -4.55
CA ASN A 215 2.82 3.54 -5.05
C ASN A 215 2.11 2.92 -6.27
N ASN A 216 2.02 1.58 -6.29
CA ASN A 216 1.45 0.85 -7.41
C ASN A 216 -0.08 1.00 -7.45
N PRO A 217 -0.67 1.47 -8.57
CA PRO A 217 -2.12 1.66 -8.67
C PRO A 217 -2.93 0.36 -8.62
N ARG A 218 -2.32 -0.83 -8.84
CA ARG A 218 -3.02 -2.12 -8.72
C ARG A 218 -3.71 -2.30 -7.37
N TYR A 219 -3.14 -1.71 -6.32
CA TYR A 219 -3.68 -1.81 -4.98
C TYR A 219 -4.92 -0.96 -4.75
N LEU A 220 -5.27 -0.06 -5.66
CA LEU A 220 -6.48 0.75 -5.62
C LEU A 220 -7.72 -0.03 -6.10
N GLU A 221 -7.53 -1.16 -6.80
CA GLU A 221 -8.62 -2.06 -7.17
C GLU A 221 -9.35 -2.56 -5.92
N HIS A 222 -8.60 -2.79 -4.85
CA HIS A 222 -9.15 -3.18 -3.56
C HIS A 222 -9.08 -2.00 -2.60
N GLY A 223 -10.25 -1.53 -2.17
CA GLY A 223 -10.36 -0.56 -1.09
C GLY A 223 -9.82 -1.11 0.23
N THR A 224 -9.30 -0.23 1.07
CA THR A 224 -8.87 -0.56 2.44
C THR A 224 -9.77 0.05 3.50
N ALA A 225 -10.90 0.67 3.12
CA ALA A 225 -11.94 0.96 4.09
C ALA A 225 -12.58 -0.36 4.52
N SER A 226 -12.35 -0.78 5.76
CA SER A 226 -13.16 -1.81 6.39
C SER A 226 -14.37 -1.14 7.03
N THR A 227 -15.57 -1.60 6.71
CA THR A 227 -16.81 -1.30 7.45
C THR A 227 -16.80 -1.99 8.82
N ALA A 228 -15.73 -1.81 9.59
CA ALA A 228 -15.76 -2.09 11.01
C ALA A 228 -16.62 -0.98 11.64
N THR A 229 -17.86 -1.34 12.00
CA THR A 229 -18.88 -0.57 12.75
C THR A 229 -20.05 0.02 11.96
N ALA A 230 -20.85 -0.85 11.34
CA ALA A 230 -22.30 -0.68 11.36
C ALA A 230 -22.90 -1.94 12.01
N VAL A 231 -23.74 -1.76 13.03
CA VAL A 231 -24.36 -2.81 13.87
C VAL A 231 -23.48 -3.38 14.99
N ALA A 232 -22.97 -2.51 15.88
CA ALA A 232 -22.95 -2.87 17.28
C ALA A 232 -24.40 -2.82 17.81
N LYS A 233 -25.16 -3.91 17.61
CA LYS A 233 -26.38 -4.16 18.37
C LYS A 233 -25.98 -4.13 19.84
N ARG A 234 -26.42 -3.11 20.58
CA ARG A 234 -26.42 -3.11 22.05
C ARG A 234 -26.92 -4.49 22.51
N PRO A 235 -26.15 -5.27 23.28
CA PRO A 235 -26.69 -6.50 23.84
C PRO A 235 -27.75 -6.10 24.86
N SER A 236 -29.02 -6.33 24.52
CA SER A 236 -30.08 -6.43 25.53
C SER A 236 -29.69 -7.56 26.47
N ALA A 237 -29.29 -7.21 27.69
CA ALA A 237 -29.10 -8.15 28.77
C ALA A 237 -30.44 -8.82 29.09
N ASN A 238 -30.70 -9.96 28.46
CA ASN A 238 -31.76 -10.89 28.84
C ASN A 238 -31.14 -11.95 29.74
N THR A 239 -30.89 -11.60 30.99
CA THR A 239 -30.55 -12.58 32.03
C THR A 239 -31.82 -13.33 32.39
N LYS A 240 -31.90 -14.60 31.98
CA LYS A 240 -32.86 -15.57 32.53
C LYS A 240 -32.45 -15.88 33.96
N THR A 241 -33.30 -15.58 34.93
CA THR A 241 -33.22 -16.12 36.29
C THR A 241 -34.56 -16.73 36.66
N ALA A 242 -34.53 -17.99 37.11
CA ALA A 242 -35.67 -18.76 37.63
C ALA A 242 -36.02 -18.33 39.08
N PRO A 243 -37.16 -18.77 39.68
CA PRO A 243 -38.01 -17.89 40.48
C PRO A 243 -37.94 -18.08 42.01
N ARG A 244 -38.48 -17.09 42.77
CA ARG A 244 -39.51 -17.21 43.85
C ARG A 244 -39.26 -16.31 45.09
N ARG A 245 -40.17 -15.37 45.39
CA ARG A 245 -41.09 -15.26 46.58
C ARG A 245 -41.74 -13.85 46.70
N GLU A 246 -43.04 -13.86 47.03
CA GLU A 246 -44.03 -12.80 47.40
C GLU A 246 -43.52 -11.81 48.49
N ASP A 247 -43.98 -10.58 48.77
CA ASP A 247 -45.09 -9.62 48.45
C ASP A 247 -44.74 -8.28 49.22
N PRO A 248 -45.53 -7.18 49.32
CA PRO A 248 -46.43 -6.48 48.37
C PRO A 248 -46.17 -4.93 48.27
N ALA A 249 -46.74 -4.34 47.19
CA ALA A 249 -47.29 -2.98 46.99
C ALA A 249 -46.63 -1.72 47.62
N VAL A 250 -46.30 -0.71 46.78
CA VAL A 250 -46.61 0.73 46.98
C VAL A 250 -46.47 1.54 45.66
N SER A 251 -47.58 2.17 45.25
CA SER A 251 -47.82 3.36 44.40
C SER A 251 -47.17 3.58 43.03
N ALA A 252 -48.03 3.73 42.00
CA ALA A 252 -47.78 4.56 40.81
C ALA A 252 -47.91 6.06 41.15
N PRO A 253 -47.30 6.99 40.38
CA PRO A 253 -48.07 7.54 39.26
C PRO A 253 -47.26 7.98 38.01
N SER A 254 -48.06 8.26 36.98
CA SER A 254 -47.86 9.23 35.89
C SER A 254 -47.25 8.75 34.56
N ILE A 255 -48.13 8.84 33.56
CA ILE A 255 -47.92 8.71 32.13
C ILE A 255 -47.15 9.95 31.65
N SER A 256 -46.00 9.77 31.00
CA SER A 256 -45.40 10.80 30.14
C SER A 256 -45.09 10.23 28.77
N SER A 257 -45.83 10.76 27.79
CA SER A 257 -45.66 10.92 26.35
C SER A 257 -44.55 10.15 25.58
N PRO A 258 -44.82 9.71 24.33
CA PRO A 258 -43.82 9.09 23.48
C PRO A 258 -42.67 10.05 23.15
N PRO A 259 -41.42 9.54 22.97
CA PRO A 259 -40.28 10.39 22.68
C PRO A 259 -40.44 11.04 21.31
N ARG A 260 -40.41 12.38 21.31
CA ARG A 260 -40.29 13.24 20.13
C ARG A 260 -39.07 12.80 19.31
N PRO A 261 -39.12 12.80 17.96
CA PRO A 261 -37.94 12.54 17.15
C PRO A 261 -36.85 13.52 17.53
N ALA A 262 -35.64 12.99 17.74
CA ALA A 262 -34.46 13.79 18.06
C ALA A 262 -34.27 14.85 16.96
N LYS A 263 -34.27 16.12 17.36
CA LYS A 263 -33.86 17.23 16.49
C LYS A 263 -32.41 16.97 16.07
N ALA A 264 -32.16 16.99 14.76
CA ALA A 264 -30.81 17.05 14.21
C ALA A 264 -30.06 18.22 14.88
N ILE A 265 -28.90 17.91 15.45
CA ILE A 265 -27.98 18.92 15.98
C ILE A 265 -27.23 19.45 14.76
N GLU A 266 -27.65 20.60 14.22
CA GLU A 266 -26.86 21.30 13.21
C GLU A 266 -25.47 21.61 13.78
N SER A 267 -24.43 21.12 13.13
CA SER A 267 -23.06 21.30 13.61
C SER A 267 -22.57 22.71 13.22
N LYS A 268 -22.26 23.56 14.22
CA LYS A 268 -21.74 24.94 14.04
C LYS A 268 -20.53 25.05 13.08
N ASN A 269 -19.86 23.94 12.79
CA ASN A 269 -18.65 23.88 11.98
C ASN A 269 -18.88 23.29 10.58
N TYR A 270 -20.11 22.93 10.21
CA TYR A 270 -20.43 22.43 8.88
C TYR A 270 -20.15 23.46 7.78
N VAL A 271 -19.68 22.95 6.64
CA VAL A 271 -19.49 23.69 5.40
C VAL A 271 -20.18 22.89 4.30
N ASP A 272 -21.17 23.50 3.66
CA ASP A 272 -21.80 22.90 2.50
C ASP A 272 -21.00 23.24 1.24
N PHE A 273 -20.39 22.21 0.65
CA PHE A 273 -19.64 22.34 -0.58
C PHE A 273 -20.51 22.25 -1.84
N GLY A 274 -21.84 22.21 -1.70
CA GLY A 274 -22.78 22.22 -2.81
C GLY A 274 -22.70 20.97 -3.69
N GLY A 275 -22.36 19.84 -3.09
CA GLY A 275 -22.16 18.56 -3.76
C GLY A 275 -23.42 17.70 -3.86
N ASP A 276 -23.27 16.58 -4.57
CA ASP A 276 -24.31 15.57 -4.76
C ASP A 276 -24.10 14.37 -3.82
N VAL A 277 -25.19 13.68 -3.47
CA VAL A 277 -25.12 12.46 -2.64
C VAL A 277 -24.32 11.38 -3.37
N VAL A 278 -23.31 10.84 -2.69
CA VAL A 278 -22.51 9.72 -3.16
C VAL A 278 -23.39 8.50 -3.38
N ASN A 279 -23.28 7.90 -4.56
CA ASN A 279 -23.97 6.68 -4.92
C ASN A 279 -23.11 5.87 -5.91
N ALA A 280 -23.55 4.65 -6.25
CA ALA A 280 -22.79 3.74 -7.12
C ALA A 280 -22.52 4.28 -8.54
N SER A 281 -23.28 5.28 -9.00
CA SER A 281 -23.10 5.90 -10.32
C SER A 281 -22.11 7.08 -10.31
N LEU A 282 -21.57 7.44 -9.14
CA LEU A 282 -20.62 8.54 -9.02
C LEU A 282 -19.29 8.16 -9.71
N PRO A 283 -18.78 8.98 -10.66
CA PRO A 283 -17.50 8.69 -11.31
C PRO A 283 -16.36 8.75 -10.28
N SER A 284 -15.49 7.74 -10.28
CA SER A 284 -14.25 7.76 -9.48
C SER A 284 -13.11 8.32 -10.33
N LEU A 285 -12.44 9.39 -9.86
CA LEU A 285 -11.26 9.90 -10.56
C LEU A 285 -10.13 8.87 -10.69
N ALA A 286 -10.03 7.97 -9.72
CA ALA A 286 -9.03 6.92 -9.73
C ALA A 286 -9.21 5.96 -10.92
N ALA A 287 -10.43 5.82 -11.48
CA ALA A 287 -10.68 5.00 -12.66
C ALA A 287 -10.03 5.57 -13.95
N ASN A 288 -9.62 6.84 -13.93
CA ASN A 288 -8.90 7.49 -15.03
C ASN A 288 -7.37 7.37 -14.91
N LEU A 289 -6.88 6.71 -13.86
CA LEU A 289 -5.47 6.43 -13.65
C LEU A 289 -5.07 5.22 -14.51
N LYS A 290 -4.45 5.47 -15.66
CA LYS A 290 -3.97 4.39 -16.53
C LYS A 290 -2.78 3.68 -15.86
N PRO A 291 -2.81 2.35 -15.70
CA PRO A 291 -1.67 1.61 -15.16
C PRO A 291 -0.41 1.85 -15.99
N GLN A 292 0.73 1.94 -15.32
CA GLN A 292 2.01 2.03 -16.00
C GLN A 292 2.35 0.69 -16.69
N HIS A 293 2.46 0.71 -18.01
CA HIS A 293 3.12 -0.37 -18.75
C HIS A 293 4.64 -0.15 -18.71
N ARG A 294 5.29 -0.54 -17.61
CA ARG A 294 6.75 -0.62 -17.60
C ARG A 294 7.11 -1.94 -18.27
N GLY A 295 7.83 -1.91 -19.40
CA GLY A 295 8.44 -3.10 -20.03
C GLY A 295 9.55 -3.73 -19.18
N PHE A 296 9.42 -3.70 -17.86
CA PHE A 296 10.29 -4.25 -16.82
C PHE A 296 9.46 -4.34 -15.53
N SER A 297 8.54 -5.30 -15.41
CA SER A 297 7.77 -5.49 -14.18
C SER A 297 8.35 -6.63 -13.33
N LEU A 298 8.85 -6.30 -12.14
CA LEU A 298 9.17 -7.29 -11.10
C LEU A 298 7.95 -7.57 -10.22
N ILE A 299 6.76 -7.22 -10.67
CA ILE A 299 5.46 -7.42 -10.01
C ILE A 299 4.57 -8.16 -11.02
N GLY A 300 3.78 -9.13 -10.56
CA GLY A 300 2.87 -9.84 -11.45
C GLY A 300 1.94 -8.93 -12.24
N GLU A 301 1.88 -9.17 -13.54
CA GLU A 301 0.99 -8.47 -14.45
C GLU A 301 -0.43 -9.03 -14.32
N ALA A 302 -1.21 -8.46 -13.39
CA ALA A 302 -2.66 -8.59 -13.47
C ALA A 302 -3.15 -7.60 -14.53
N HIS A 303 -3.42 -8.08 -15.75
CA HIS A 303 -4.14 -7.31 -16.77
C HIS A 303 -5.58 -7.06 -16.30
N ALA A 304 -5.78 -5.99 -15.55
CA ALA A 304 -7.12 -5.50 -15.24
C ALA A 304 -7.13 -3.98 -15.42
N SER A 305 -8.16 -3.49 -16.12
CA SER A 305 -8.57 -2.10 -15.96
C SER A 305 -8.86 -1.89 -14.48
N VAL A 306 -7.98 -1.19 -13.76
CA VAL A 306 -8.11 -1.00 -12.31
C VAL A 306 -9.46 -0.33 -12.04
N VAL A 307 -10.42 -1.08 -11.49
CA VAL A 307 -11.69 -0.52 -11.01
C VAL A 307 -11.38 0.16 -9.69
N ALA A 308 -10.83 1.37 -9.77
CA ALA A 308 -10.34 2.07 -8.58
C ALA A 308 -11.48 2.78 -7.84
N LYS A 309 -11.67 2.44 -6.56
CA LYS A 309 -12.65 3.12 -5.71
C LYS A 309 -12.19 4.54 -5.33
N SER A 310 -13.12 5.44 -5.03
CA SER A 310 -12.82 6.80 -4.54
C SER A 310 -12.28 6.77 -3.10
N CYS A 311 -11.77 7.90 -2.62
CA CYS A 311 -11.12 7.98 -1.31
C CYS A 311 -12.00 7.60 -0.11
N ILE A 312 -13.32 7.71 -0.22
CA ILE A 312 -14.27 7.32 0.83
C ILE A 312 -14.36 5.79 1.02
N ALA A 313 -13.98 5.01 0.02
CA ALA A 313 -13.92 3.55 0.09
C ALA A 313 -12.49 3.04 0.32
N ASP A 314 -11.58 3.93 0.74
CA ASP A 314 -10.20 3.64 1.03
C ASP A 314 -9.76 4.30 2.34
N THR A 315 -8.58 3.96 2.84
CA THR A 315 -8.00 4.57 4.03
C THR A 315 -6.55 4.94 3.80
N VAL A 316 -5.98 5.67 4.75
CA VAL A 316 -4.56 6.02 4.76
C VAL A 316 -3.73 4.75 4.61
N ARG A 317 -2.90 4.72 3.56
CA ARG A 317 -1.99 3.60 3.29
C ARG A 317 -0.64 3.90 3.88
N VAL A 318 -0.19 3.04 4.80
CA VAL A 318 1.10 3.17 5.48
C VAL A 318 1.89 1.89 5.24
N SER A 319 3.10 2.05 4.71
CA SER A 319 4.08 0.97 4.55
C SER A 319 5.40 1.42 5.17
N GLY A 320 6.07 0.52 5.89
CA GLY A 320 7.39 0.78 6.45
C GLY A 320 8.49 0.70 5.39
N GLU A 321 9.66 1.21 5.72
CA GLU A 321 10.87 0.99 4.91
C GLU A 321 11.33 -0.48 5.00
N ALA A 322 11.95 -1.00 3.95
CA ALA A 322 12.62 -2.29 4.02
C ALA A 322 13.92 -2.14 4.80
N ARG A 323 14.17 -3.03 5.77
CA ARG A 323 15.35 -2.99 6.63
C ARG A 323 16.14 -4.28 6.54
N ASN A 324 17.46 -4.17 6.53
CA ASN A 324 18.33 -5.33 6.64
C ASN A 324 18.19 -5.96 8.04
N LEU A 325 18.18 -7.29 8.12
CA LEU A 325 17.95 -8.00 9.38
C LEU A 325 19.16 -7.92 10.32
N ALA A 326 20.38 -7.98 9.78
CA ALA A 326 21.62 -7.92 10.55
C ALA A 326 21.88 -6.51 11.12
N SER A 327 21.87 -5.50 10.25
CA SER A 327 22.21 -4.12 10.64
C SER A 327 21.02 -3.34 11.20
N GLY A 328 19.79 -3.73 10.87
CA GLY A 328 18.58 -2.96 11.17
C GLY A 328 18.44 -1.67 10.35
N GLN A 329 19.38 -1.40 9.44
CA GLN A 329 19.39 -0.19 8.62
C GLN A 329 18.36 -0.30 7.49
N SER A 330 17.69 0.82 7.21
CA SER A 330 16.79 0.94 6.08
C SER A 330 17.57 0.91 4.78
N LEU A 331 17.04 0.21 3.77
CA LEU A 331 17.56 0.22 2.42
C LEU A 331 17.14 1.54 1.75
N GLU A 332 18.11 2.40 1.47
CA GLU A 332 17.85 3.65 0.76
C GLU A 332 17.45 3.35 -0.69
N VAL A 333 16.23 3.76 -1.03
CA VAL A 333 15.57 3.51 -2.33
C VAL A 333 15.35 4.79 -3.15
N HIS A 334 15.92 5.92 -2.71
CA HIS A 334 15.77 7.21 -3.38
C HIS A 334 17.16 7.80 -3.62
N GLU A 335 17.51 8.09 -4.88
CA GLU A 335 18.79 8.71 -5.21
C GLU A 335 18.70 10.24 -5.25
N THR A 336 17.50 10.80 -5.49
CA THR A 336 17.33 12.24 -5.70
C THR A 336 16.12 12.84 -4.98
N ARG A 337 16.21 14.12 -4.60
CA ARG A 337 15.13 14.91 -3.99
C ARG A 337 14.44 15.82 -5.00
N GLU A 338 14.24 15.36 -6.23
CA GLU A 338 13.50 16.12 -7.23
C GLU A 338 11.99 15.90 -7.05
N TYR A 339 11.22 16.98 -7.12
CA TYR A 339 9.77 16.96 -7.00
C TYR A 339 9.08 17.02 -8.36
N LEU A 340 7.88 16.44 -8.47
CA LEU A 340 7.04 16.59 -9.66
C LEU A 340 6.75 18.09 -9.94
N PRO A 341 6.59 18.48 -11.21
CA PRO A 341 6.26 19.86 -11.58
C PRO A 341 5.08 20.41 -10.78
N GLY A 342 5.31 21.47 -10.01
CA GLY A 342 4.26 22.12 -9.21
C GLY A 342 3.95 21.46 -7.86
N MET A 343 4.62 20.34 -7.51
CA MET A 343 4.48 19.61 -6.24
C MET A 343 5.75 19.70 -5.41
N ASN A 344 6.36 20.88 -5.35
CA ASN A 344 7.59 21.17 -4.61
C ASN A 344 7.35 21.96 -3.31
N GLY A 345 6.15 21.83 -2.73
CA GLY A 345 5.73 22.44 -1.48
C GLY A 345 4.86 23.69 -1.62
N ARG A 346 4.51 24.09 -2.85
CA ARG A 346 3.57 25.21 -3.07
C ARG A 346 2.15 24.85 -2.66
N ALA A 347 1.40 25.85 -2.22
CA ALA A 347 0.00 25.69 -1.88
C ALA A 347 -0.85 25.56 -3.16
N TRP A 348 -1.86 24.71 -3.10
CA TRP A 348 -2.84 24.51 -4.16
C TRP A 348 -4.21 24.91 -3.62
N ALA A 349 -4.89 25.85 -4.28
CA ALA A 349 -6.15 26.41 -3.80
C ALA A 349 -7.21 26.43 -4.89
N GLY A 350 -8.46 26.18 -4.51
CA GLY A 350 -9.61 26.19 -5.40
C GLY A 350 -10.87 26.64 -4.67
N LEU A 351 -11.79 27.24 -5.42
CA LEU A 351 -13.11 27.60 -4.91
C LEU A 351 -14.07 26.40 -5.05
N VAL A 352 -14.82 26.12 -3.98
CA VAL A 352 -15.89 25.12 -3.97
C VAL A 352 -17.09 25.77 -3.27
N ASN A 353 -18.18 25.97 -4.00
CA ASN A 353 -19.39 26.64 -3.52
C ASN A 353 -19.14 27.97 -2.78
N GLY A 354 -18.23 28.81 -3.31
CA GLY A 354 -17.88 30.11 -2.71
C GLY A 354 -16.94 30.06 -1.49
N HIS A 355 -16.53 28.87 -1.05
CA HIS A 355 -15.50 28.63 -0.04
C HIS A 355 -14.14 28.40 -0.72
N LEU A 356 -13.05 28.93 -0.16
CA LEU A 356 -11.70 28.63 -0.65
C LEU A 356 -11.14 27.43 0.13
N VAL A 357 -10.83 26.35 -0.57
CA VAL A 357 -10.15 25.17 -0.02
C VAL A 357 -8.70 25.21 -0.48
N THR A 358 -7.75 25.02 0.42
CA THR A 358 -6.31 25.06 0.13
C THR A 358 -5.58 23.88 0.73
N LEU A 359 -4.72 23.23 -0.06
CA LEU A 359 -3.79 22.18 0.34
C LEU A 359 -2.39 22.78 0.43
N SER A 360 -1.72 22.65 1.57
CA SER A 360 -0.33 23.12 1.72
C SER A 360 0.43 22.45 2.87
N PRO A 361 1.70 22.05 2.68
CA PRO A 361 2.42 22.02 1.41
C PRO A 361 2.03 20.80 0.54
N VAL A 362 2.16 20.89 -0.78
CA VAL A 362 2.01 19.74 -1.68
C VAL A 362 3.41 19.30 -2.15
N ARG A 363 3.92 18.17 -1.64
CA ARG A 363 5.27 17.66 -1.94
C ARG A 363 5.27 16.21 -2.41
N VAL A 364 5.55 15.97 -3.69
CA VAL A 364 5.61 14.63 -4.27
C VAL A 364 6.87 14.43 -5.10
N LEU A 365 7.68 13.42 -4.78
CA LEU A 365 8.92 13.14 -5.51
C LEU A 365 8.64 12.68 -6.94
N ARG A 366 9.50 13.10 -7.87
CA ARG A 366 9.43 12.74 -9.28
C ARG A 366 9.76 11.27 -9.54
N GLU A 367 10.72 10.72 -8.79
CA GLU A 367 11.29 9.39 -9.02
C GLU A 367 10.30 8.24 -8.79
N ASN A 368 9.48 8.35 -7.74
CA ASN A 368 8.60 7.26 -7.32
C ASN A 368 7.21 7.73 -6.89
N VAL A 369 6.87 9.01 -7.11
CA VAL A 369 5.58 9.59 -6.73
C VAL A 369 5.30 9.48 -5.22
N SER A 370 6.32 9.50 -4.38
CA SER A 370 6.13 9.46 -2.91
C SER A 370 5.83 10.84 -2.33
N VAL A 371 4.89 10.88 -1.40
CA VAL A 371 4.60 12.07 -0.59
C VAL A 371 5.68 12.18 0.49
N THR A 372 6.36 13.33 0.55
CA THR A 372 7.45 13.54 1.54
C THR A 372 7.04 14.36 2.75
N GLU A 373 5.89 15.04 2.66
CA GLU A 373 5.33 15.84 3.73
C GLU A 373 3.81 15.87 3.55
N ASP A 374 3.09 15.55 4.62
CA ASP A 374 1.63 15.57 4.61
C ASP A 374 1.10 17.02 4.52
N PRO A 375 0.10 17.28 3.66
CA PRO A 375 -0.50 18.60 3.57
C PRO A 375 -1.38 18.87 4.79
N LYS A 376 -1.56 20.15 5.11
CA LYS A 376 -2.73 20.62 5.85
C LYS A 376 -3.80 21.10 4.87
N VAL A 377 -5.05 20.99 5.28
CA VAL A 377 -6.19 21.50 4.52
C VAL A 377 -6.76 22.73 5.23
N TYR A 378 -6.80 23.86 4.53
CA TYR A 378 -7.34 25.12 5.01
C TYR A 378 -8.66 25.39 4.32
N ILE A 379 -9.67 25.79 5.09
CA ILE A 379 -10.97 26.20 4.56
C ILE A 379 -11.18 27.67 4.93
N THR A 380 -11.37 28.53 3.95
CA THR A 380 -11.82 29.92 4.15
C THR A 380 -13.26 30.03 3.73
N ARG A 381 -14.17 30.06 4.70
CA ARG A 381 -15.61 30.07 4.42
C ARG A 381 -16.04 31.40 3.82
N ASN A 382 -17.01 31.38 2.89
CA ASN A 382 -17.57 32.60 2.31
C ASN A 382 -16.49 33.51 1.72
N TYR A 383 -15.46 32.93 1.11
CA TYR A 383 -14.34 33.66 0.53
C TYR A 383 -14.81 34.64 -0.55
N MET A 384 -15.77 34.23 -1.36
CA MET A 384 -16.39 35.11 -2.36
C MET A 384 -17.11 36.33 -1.77
N ASN A 385 -17.51 36.26 -0.49
CA ASN A 385 -18.19 37.34 0.23
C ASN A 385 -17.25 38.11 1.15
N ASN A 386 -16.01 38.36 0.69
CA ASN A 386 -14.97 39.13 1.39
C ASN A 386 -14.43 38.57 2.71
N ASN A 387 -14.75 37.33 3.10
CA ASN A 387 -14.00 36.69 4.18
C ASN A 387 -12.61 36.26 3.67
N ARG A 388 -11.57 36.59 4.43
CA ARG A 388 -10.17 36.20 4.14
C ARG A 388 -9.53 35.39 5.26
N LYS A 389 -10.26 35.13 6.34
CA LYS A 389 -9.77 34.39 7.50
C LYS A 389 -10.06 32.89 7.31
N ALA A 390 -8.99 32.12 7.14
CA ALA A 390 -9.08 30.67 7.15
C ALA A 390 -9.43 30.15 8.55
N ASP A 391 -10.16 29.04 8.59
CA ASP A 391 -10.39 28.26 9.80
C ASP A 391 -9.08 27.62 10.31
N VAL A 392 -9.16 26.98 11.47
CA VAL A 392 -8.07 26.13 11.96
C VAL A 392 -7.77 25.05 10.91
N PRO A 393 -6.51 24.89 10.48
CA PRO A 393 -6.17 23.91 9.46
C PRO A 393 -6.47 22.49 9.93
N LEU A 394 -7.11 21.73 9.05
CA LEU A 394 -7.34 20.32 9.25
C LEU A 394 -6.03 19.55 9.00
N LYS A 395 -5.72 18.62 9.90
CA LYS A 395 -4.62 17.68 9.68
C LYS A 395 -5.05 16.65 8.65
N ALA A 396 -4.15 16.31 7.76
CA ALA A 396 -4.41 15.28 6.77
C ALA A 396 -3.20 14.37 6.59
N VAL A 397 -3.42 13.24 5.93
CA VAL A 397 -2.36 12.36 5.43
C VAL A 397 -2.58 12.19 3.95
N ALA A 398 -1.51 12.26 3.15
CA ALA A 398 -1.62 12.09 1.71
C ALA A 398 -0.90 10.84 1.20
N ASN A 399 -1.53 10.18 0.24
CA ASN A 399 -0.94 9.09 -0.53
C ASN A 399 -1.02 9.45 -2.01
N ALA A 400 -0.07 8.93 -2.80
CA ALA A 400 -0.07 9.17 -4.24
C ALA A 400 0.27 7.89 -5.00
N TRP A 401 -0.32 7.74 -6.19
CA TRP A 401 -0.12 6.61 -7.08
C TRP A 401 0.24 7.08 -8.47
N GLU A 402 1.15 6.35 -9.10
CA GLU A 402 1.65 6.68 -10.41
C GLU A 402 0.84 5.97 -11.51
N GLY A 403 0.19 6.73 -12.38
CA GLY A 403 -0.32 6.25 -13.66
C GLY A 403 0.65 6.55 -14.79
N GLU A 404 0.28 6.22 -16.03
CA GLU A 404 1.09 6.49 -17.23
C GLU A 404 1.38 8.00 -17.37
N ASP A 405 0.33 8.79 -17.62
CA ASP A 405 0.40 10.24 -17.90
C ASP A 405 0.10 11.12 -16.68
N ASN A 406 -0.47 10.53 -15.63
CA ASN A 406 -1.02 11.24 -14.50
C ASN A 406 -0.65 10.56 -13.17
N ILE A 407 -0.89 11.29 -12.09
CA ILE A 407 -0.83 10.76 -10.73
C ILE A 407 -2.20 10.92 -10.08
N LEU A 408 -2.56 9.96 -9.23
CA LEU A 408 -3.65 10.14 -8.28
C LEU A 408 -3.04 10.62 -6.95
N TYR A 409 -3.44 11.79 -6.47
CA TYR A 409 -3.05 12.34 -5.18
C TYR A 409 -4.27 12.40 -4.27
N ARG A 410 -4.28 11.56 -3.23
CA ARG A 410 -5.40 11.41 -2.30
C ARG A 410 -5.04 11.96 -0.94
N VAL A 411 -5.90 12.81 -0.41
CA VAL A 411 -5.73 13.46 0.90
C VAL A 411 -6.84 12.97 1.82
N TYR A 412 -6.47 12.33 2.92
CA TYR A 412 -7.39 11.87 3.95
C TYR A 412 -7.37 12.83 5.13
N ILE A 413 -8.53 13.37 5.51
CA ILE A 413 -8.62 14.25 6.68
C ILE A 413 -8.61 13.40 7.95
N GLN A 414 -7.72 13.72 8.88
CA GLN A 414 -7.73 13.11 10.21
C GLN A 414 -8.99 13.54 10.96
N ASP A 415 -9.71 12.58 11.53
CA ASP A 415 -11.00 12.78 12.18
C ASP A 415 -12.06 13.40 11.23
N GLY A 416 -11.98 13.10 9.93
CA GLY A 416 -12.77 13.77 8.87
C GLY A 416 -14.30 13.76 9.06
N GLN A 417 -14.85 12.71 9.66
CA GLN A 417 -16.28 12.63 10.02
C GLN A 417 -16.68 13.66 11.09
N GLN A 418 -15.77 14.08 11.95
CA GLN A 418 -16.01 15.16 12.93
C GLN A 418 -15.72 16.55 12.35
N GLN A 419 -14.93 16.62 11.28
CA GLN A 419 -14.55 17.86 10.59
C GLN A 419 -15.45 18.19 9.40
N ASN A 420 -16.46 17.35 9.12
CA ASN A 420 -17.38 17.46 7.97
C ASN A 420 -16.65 17.59 6.62
N LEU A 421 -15.42 17.08 6.53
CA LEU A 421 -14.64 16.93 5.31
C LEU A 421 -13.88 15.62 5.45
N SER A 422 -14.17 14.65 4.59
CA SER A 422 -13.65 13.29 4.73
C SER A 422 -12.32 13.12 4.00
N CYS A 423 -12.30 13.42 2.70
CA CYS A 423 -11.12 13.24 1.87
C CYS A 423 -11.24 14.00 0.54
N ILE A 424 -10.11 14.10 -0.16
CA ILE A 424 -10.00 14.75 -1.47
C ILE A 424 -9.23 13.82 -2.41
N ASP A 425 -9.75 13.60 -3.61
CA ASP A 425 -9.04 12.94 -4.71
C ASP A 425 -8.65 13.99 -5.76
N LEU A 426 -7.38 14.02 -6.16
CA LEU A 426 -6.89 14.82 -7.27
C LEU A 426 -6.23 13.93 -8.32
N LEU A 427 -6.62 14.09 -9.58
CA LEU A 427 -5.92 13.51 -10.73
C LEU A 427 -5.10 14.62 -11.39
N VAL A 428 -3.78 14.47 -11.36
CA VAL A 428 -2.83 15.50 -11.79
C VAL A 428 -2.01 14.98 -12.95
N ASP A 429 -2.01 15.71 -14.07
CA ASP A 429 -1.14 15.44 -15.21
C ASP A 429 0.34 15.71 -14.84
N LYS A 430 1.23 14.77 -15.15
CA LYS A 430 2.65 14.83 -14.78
C LYS A 430 3.40 15.98 -15.47
N ASP A 431 3.02 16.30 -16.70
CA ASP A 431 3.67 17.31 -17.53
C ASP A 431 2.94 18.66 -17.50
N LYS A 432 1.63 18.63 -17.23
CA LYS A 432 0.74 19.81 -17.21
C LYS A 432 0.03 19.92 -15.86
N PRO A 433 0.71 20.35 -14.79
CA PRO A 433 0.13 20.44 -13.46
C PRO A 433 -1.00 21.46 -13.32
N LYS A 434 -1.41 22.16 -14.39
CA LYS A 434 -2.59 23.04 -14.40
C LYS A 434 -3.89 22.32 -14.81
N SER A 435 -3.80 21.14 -15.44
CA SER A 435 -4.94 20.37 -15.94
C SER A 435 -5.47 19.39 -14.90
N GLN A 436 -5.61 19.83 -13.65
CA GLN A 436 -6.00 18.97 -12.53
C GLN A 436 -7.51 18.77 -12.51
N GLN A 437 -7.93 17.54 -12.25
CA GLN A 437 -9.31 17.21 -11.90
C GLN A 437 -9.35 16.82 -10.44
N GLY A 438 -10.40 17.16 -9.72
CA GLY A 438 -10.50 16.77 -8.33
C GLY A 438 -11.93 16.66 -7.82
N GLN A 439 -12.06 15.87 -6.78
CA GLN A 439 -13.30 15.56 -6.08
C GLN A 439 -13.05 15.73 -4.58
N LEU A 440 -13.96 16.43 -3.93
CA LEU A 440 -13.98 16.64 -2.49
C LEU A 440 -15.16 15.87 -1.91
N PHE A 441 -14.90 15.04 -0.91
CA PHE A 441 -15.91 14.23 -0.23
C PHE A 441 -16.12 14.70 1.19
N TYR A 442 -17.38 14.85 1.58
CA TYR A 442 -17.76 15.38 2.89
C TYR A 442 -19.04 14.73 3.41
N PHE A 443 -19.23 14.79 4.73
CA PHE A 443 -20.38 14.17 5.39
C PHE A 443 -21.47 15.22 5.64
N GLY A 444 -22.72 14.86 5.31
CA GLY A 444 -23.88 15.73 5.45
C GLY A 444 -24.27 15.99 6.91
N ASP A 445 -24.78 17.20 7.18
CA ASP A 445 -25.18 17.60 8.53
C ASP A 445 -26.51 16.94 8.92
N GLY A 446 -26.42 15.85 9.70
CA GLY A 446 -27.57 15.22 10.34
C GLY A 446 -28.39 14.26 9.46
N ASP A 447 -28.03 14.04 8.20
CA ASP A 447 -28.70 13.07 7.30
C ASP A 447 -27.94 11.76 7.11
N ASN A 448 -26.73 11.67 7.65
CA ASN A 448 -25.85 10.50 7.65
C ASN A 448 -25.49 10.01 6.23
N LYS A 449 -25.33 10.94 5.28
CA LYS A 449 -24.93 10.65 3.90
C LYS A 449 -23.58 11.29 3.56
N ASP A 450 -22.84 10.62 2.68
CA ASP A 450 -21.66 11.20 2.05
C ASP A 450 -22.06 12.00 0.80
N TYR A 451 -21.40 13.13 0.61
CA TYR A 451 -21.56 14.04 -0.52
C TYR A 451 -20.24 14.21 -1.27
N MET A 452 -20.33 14.48 -2.57
CA MET A 452 -19.19 14.78 -3.43
C MET A 452 -19.40 16.12 -4.12
N ALA A 453 -18.41 17.01 -4.02
CA ALA A 453 -18.32 18.25 -4.79
C ALA A 453 -17.11 18.22 -5.73
N ALA A 454 -17.23 18.83 -6.91
CA ALA A 454 -16.09 19.01 -7.80
C ALA A 454 -15.09 20.02 -7.18
N TYR A 455 -13.79 19.73 -7.30
CA TYR A 455 -12.73 20.55 -6.75
C TYR A 455 -11.53 20.60 -7.70
N THR A 456 -11.26 21.74 -8.31
CA THR A 456 -10.16 21.91 -9.27
C THR A 456 -9.16 22.94 -8.76
N PRO A 457 -8.32 22.58 -7.77
CA PRO A 457 -7.36 23.52 -7.23
C PRO A 457 -6.27 23.85 -8.26
N ALA A 458 -5.83 25.10 -8.23
CA ALA A 458 -4.68 25.55 -8.98
C ALA A 458 -3.53 25.90 -8.02
N ARG A 459 -2.30 25.72 -8.50
CA ARG A 459 -1.11 26.16 -7.79
C ARG A 459 -1.15 27.68 -7.60
N SER A 460 -1.06 28.14 -6.35
CA SER A 460 -0.96 29.56 -6.01
C SER A 460 0.36 30.18 -6.44
#